data_AF-A0A2J8VN60-F1
#
_entry.id   AF-A0A2J8VN60-F1
#
_cell.length_a   1.000
_cell.length_b   1.000
_cell.length_c   1.000
_cell.angle_alpha   90.00
_cell.angle_beta   90.00
_cell.angle_gamma   90.00
#
_symmetry.space_group_name_H-M   'P 1'
#
loop_
_entity.id
_entity.type
_entity.pdbx_description
1 polymer ?
#
loop_
_entity_poly.entity_id
_entity_poly.type
_entity_poly.pdbx_seq_one_letter_code
_entity_poly.pdbx_strand_id
1 'polypeptide(L)'
;RAHQVTYSQSPKIATLMKSVSTSLEKKGHVYLVGWQTLGIIAIMDGVECIHTFGADFRDVRGFLIGDHSDMFNQKAELTNQGPQFTFSQEDLLTSILPSLTEIDTVVFIFTLDDNLMEVQTIVEQVKEKTSHIQALAHSTMGQTLPIRLKKLFPSIISITWPLLFFEYEGNFIQRLGFSMLPRLFANS
;
A
#
# COMPACT_ATOMS: atom_id res chain seq x y z
N ARG A 1 14.31 -0.12 16.94
CA ARG A 1 13.11 0.64 17.36
C ARG A 1 11.96 0.48 16.36
N ALA A 2 12.13 0.86 15.08
CA ALA A 2 11.10 0.67 14.04
C ALA A 2 10.55 -0.76 13.97
N HIS A 3 11.44 -1.77 13.99
CA HIS A 3 11.06 -3.18 14.07
C HIS A 3 10.08 -3.48 15.21
N GLN A 4 10.35 -3.02 16.43
CA GLN A 4 9.47 -3.28 17.58
C GLN A 4 8.11 -2.61 17.43
N VAL A 5 8.06 -1.38 16.90
CA VAL A 5 6.80 -0.65 16.66
C VAL A 5 5.97 -1.33 15.57
N THR A 6 6.62 -1.82 14.50
CA THR A 6 5.95 -2.57 13.44
C THR A 6 5.41 -3.89 13.94
N TYR A 7 6.25 -4.72 14.56
CA TYR A 7 5.85 -6.05 15.01
C TYR A 7 4.99 -6.01 16.29
N SER A 8 4.80 -4.87 16.95
CA SER A 8 3.74 -4.74 17.95
C SER A 8 2.34 -4.88 17.33
N GLN A 9 2.21 -4.70 16.01
CA GLN A 9 0.97 -4.92 15.25
C GLN A 9 0.87 -6.33 14.65
N SER A 10 1.74 -7.28 15.05
CA SER A 10 1.79 -8.65 14.50
C SER A 10 0.42 -9.33 14.35
N PRO A 11 -0.53 -9.23 15.32
CA PRO A 11 -1.84 -9.86 15.15
C PRO A 11 -2.64 -9.32 13.95
N LYS A 12 -2.56 -8.01 13.70
CA LYS A 12 -3.24 -7.38 12.56
C LYS A 12 -2.51 -7.67 11.24
N ILE A 13 -1.18 -7.72 11.28
CA ILE A 13 -0.36 -8.13 10.14
C ILE A 13 -0.70 -9.57 9.74
N ALA A 14 -0.77 -10.51 10.69
CA ALA A 14 -1.16 -11.89 10.41
C ALA A 14 -2.58 -11.98 9.81
N THR A 15 -3.51 -11.14 10.28
CA THR A 15 -4.86 -11.05 9.72
C THR A 15 -4.85 -10.54 8.28
N LEU A 16 -4.03 -9.53 7.99
CA LEU A 16 -3.83 -9.02 6.62
C LEU A 16 -3.24 -10.11 5.72
N MET A 17 -2.18 -10.79 6.16
CA MET A 17 -1.55 -11.89 5.42
C MET A 17 -2.55 -12.99 5.08
N LYS A 18 -3.44 -13.35 6.01
CA LYS A 18 -4.50 -14.32 5.77
C LYS A 18 -5.51 -13.83 4.72
N SER A 19 -5.88 -12.56 4.74
CA SER A 19 -6.78 -11.95 3.74
C SER A 19 -6.17 -12.02 2.34
N VAL A 20 -4.92 -11.59 2.22
CA VAL A 20 -4.14 -11.62 0.98
C VAL A 20 -4.02 -13.04 0.43
N SER A 21 -3.62 -14.00 1.28
CA SER A 21 -3.52 -15.41 0.93
C SER A 21 -4.86 -15.99 0.45
N THR A 22 -5.97 -15.62 1.10
CA THR A 22 -7.31 -16.08 0.70
C THR A 22 -7.72 -15.54 -0.67
N SER A 23 -7.38 -14.30 -1.01
CA SER A 23 -7.62 -13.74 -2.35
C SER A 23 -6.84 -14.50 -3.41
N LEU A 24 -5.54 -14.73 -3.18
CA LEU A 24 -4.68 -15.46 -4.12
C LEU A 24 -5.15 -16.91 -4.32
N GLU A 25 -5.55 -17.61 -3.24
CA GLU A 25 -6.08 -18.98 -3.32
C GLU A 25 -7.35 -19.04 -4.18
N LYS A 26 -8.19 -18.01 -4.12
CA LYS A 26 -9.40 -17.85 -4.94
C LYS A 26 -9.12 -17.37 -6.37
N LYS A 27 -7.85 -17.24 -6.77
CA LYS A 27 -7.42 -16.66 -8.05
C LYS A 27 -7.85 -15.20 -8.24
N GLY A 28 -8.01 -14.47 -7.14
CA GLY A 28 -8.10 -13.03 -7.13
C GLY A 28 -6.71 -12.40 -7.11
N HIS A 29 -6.68 -11.07 -7.15
CA HIS A 29 -5.47 -10.27 -7.20
C HIS A 29 -5.34 -9.41 -5.93
N VAL A 30 -4.12 -8.93 -5.71
CA VAL A 30 -3.76 -8.10 -4.56
C VAL A 30 -3.18 -6.79 -5.05
N TYR A 31 -3.82 -5.68 -4.68
CA TYR A 31 -3.41 -4.34 -5.08
C TYR A 31 -2.90 -3.55 -3.89
N LEU A 32 -1.64 -3.17 -3.94
CA LEU A 32 -0.95 -2.37 -2.92
C LEU A 32 -0.95 -0.92 -3.38
N VAL A 33 -1.78 -0.08 -2.76
CA VAL A 33 -1.96 1.31 -3.16
C VAL A 33 -1.27 2.23 -2.16
N GLY A 34 -0.07 2.70 -2.52
CA GLY A 34 0.78 3.49 -1.64
C GLY A 34 0.85 4.97 -2.02
N TRP A 35 0.82 5.86 -1.02
CA TRP A 35 0.98 7.30 -1.23
C TRP A 35 2.44 7.72 -1.23
N GLN A 36 2.80 8.60 -2.17
CA GLN A 36 4.13 9.20 -2.29
C GLN A 36 5.21 8.09 -2.35
N THR A 37 6.26 8.21 -1.54
CA THR A 37 7.33 7.22 -1.44
C THR A 37 6.87 5.84 -0.96
N LEU A 38 5.73 5.73 -0.28
CA LEU A 38 5.15 4.43 0.10
C LEU A 38 4.63 3.66 -1.13
N GLY A 39 4.24 4.38 -2.20
CA GLY A 39 3.89 3.80 -3.48
C GLY A 39 5.06 3.09 -4.16
N ILE A 40 6.28 3.62 -4.03
CA ILE A 40 7.49 2.95 -4.52
C ILE A 40 7.68 1.61 -3.81
N ILE A 41 7.54 1.61 -2.48
CA ILE A 41 7.67 0.40 -1.67
C ILE A 41 6.61 -0.63 -2.06
N ALA A 42 5.38 -0.19 -2.31
CA ALA A 42 4.30 -1.06 -2.79
C ALA A 42 4.63 -1.69 -4.16
N ILE A 43 5.21 -0.92 -5.09
CA ILE A 43 5.64 -1.42 -6.41
C ILE A 43 6.77 -2.42 -6.27
N MET A 44 7.81 -2.09 -5.50
CA MET A 44 8.96 -2.97 -5.27
C MET A 44 8.52 -4.33 -4.73
N ASP A 45 7.61 -4.33 -3.77
CA ASP A 45 7.10 -5.58 -3.20
C ASP A 45 6.31 -6.43 -4.21
N GLY A 46 5.37 -5.83 -4.95
CA GLY A 46 4.60 -6.57 -5.95
C GLY A 46 5.48 -7.21 -7.02
N VAL A 47 6.55 -6.52 -7.44
CA VAL A 47 7.50 -7.06 -8.43
C VAL A 47 8.34 -8.20 -7.85
N GLU A 48 8.76 -8.12 -6.59
CA GLU A 48 9.54 -9.18 -5.94
C GLU A 48 8.75 -10.50 -5.86
N CYS A 49 7.41 -10.45 -5.73
CA CYS A 49 6.58 -11.66 -5.70
C CYS A 49 6.71 -12.55 -6.95
N ILE A 50 6.91 -11.95 -8.13
CA ILE A 50 7.06 -12.68 -9.41
C ILE A 50 8.32 -13.55 -9.35
N HIS A 51 9.44 -12.96 -8.92
CA HIS A 51 10.73 -13.64 -8.93
C HIS A 51 10.89 -14.62 -7.76
N THR A 52 10.35 -14.28 -6.58
CA THR A 52 10.52 -15.09 -5.38
C THR A 52 9.56 -16.27 -5.34
N PHE A 53 8.32 -16.10 -5.80
CA PHE A 53 7.27 -17.12 -5.68
C PHE A 53 6.80 -17.68 -7.03
N GLY A 54 7.32 -17.18 -8.16
CA GLY A 54 6.87 -17.58 -9.49
C GLY A 54 5.43 -17.13 -9.79
N ALA A 55 4.96 -16.06 -9.13
CA ALA A 55 3.63 -15.50 -9.31
C ALA A 55 3.45 -14.86 -10.70
N ASP A 56 2.22 -14.76 -11.18
CA ASP A 56 1.90 -13.94 -12.34
C ASP A 56 2.05 -12.45 -11.99
N PHE A 57 2.41 -11.61 -12.95
CA PHE A 57 2.55 -10.16 -12.73
C PHE A 57 1.24 -9.48 -12.31
N ARG A 58 0.10 -10.16 -12.48
CA ARG A 58 -1.22 -9.68 -12.06
C ARG A 58 -1.55 -10.03 -10.62
N ASP A 59 -0.92 -11.06 -10.04
CA ASP A 59 -1.29 -11.60 -8.73
C ASP A 59 -1.10 -10.57 -7.62
N VAL A 60 0.04 -9.86 -7.62
CA VAL A 60 0.35 -8.80 -6.67
C VAL A 60 0.90 -7.58 -7.41
N ARG A 61 0.25 -6.43 -7.24
CA ARG A 61 0.62 -5.20 -7.97
C ARG A 61 0.67 -3.99 -7.06
N GLY A 62 1.73 -3.21 -7.18
CA GLY A 62 1.87 -1.94 -6.48
C GLY A 62 1.49 -0.73 -7.34
N PHE A 63 0.93 0.28 -6.68
CA PHE A 63 0.55 1.56 -7.28
C PHE A 63 1.06 2.71 -6.42
N LEU A 64 1.47 3.78 -7.12
CA LEU A 64 1.92 5.03 -6.54
C LEU A 64 0.86 6.10 -6.76
N ILE A 65 0.35 6.63 -5.66
CA ILE A 65 -0.58 7.77 -5.61
C ILE A 65 0.19 9.01 -5.17
N GLY A 66 0.04 10.10 -5.91
CA GLY A 66 0.79 11.34 -5.69
C GLY A 66 1.75 11.69 -6.83
N ASP A 67 2.49 12.77 -6.63
CA ASP A 67 3.37 13.31 -7.65
C ASP A 67 4.61 12.43 -7.83
N HIS A 68 4.86 12.07 -9.09
CA HIS A 68 6.00 11.26 -9.52
C HIS A 68 6.69 11.86 -10.76
N SER A 69 6.43 13.15 -11.04
CA SER A 69 7.03 13.88 -12.15
C SER A 69 8.56 13.87 -12.10
N ASP A 70 9.13 14.12 -10.92
CA ASP A 70 10.58 14.19 -10.69
C ASP A 70 11.22 12.84 -10.30
N MET A 71 10.43 11.77 -10.21
CA MET A 71 10.92 10.48 -9.72
C MET A 71 11.57 9.61 -10.78
N PHE A 72 11.22 9.80 -12.05
CA PHE A 72 11.66 8.94 -13.15
C PHE A 72 12.42 9.77 -14.19
N ASN A 73 13.73 9.53 -14.31
CA ASN A 73 14.58 10.19 -15.32
C ASN A 73 14.11 9.92 -16.76
N GLN A 74 13.44 8.78 -17.01
CA GLN A 74 12.97 8.36 -18.32
C GLN A 74 11.51 7.88 -18.28
N LYS A 75 10.60 8.74 -17.81
CA LYS A 75 9.15 8.40 -17.70
C LYS A 75 8.54 7.89 -19.02
N ALA A 76 9.05 8.37 -20.17
CA ALA A 76 8.62 7.94 -21.50
C ALA A 76 8.84 6.43 -21.77
N GLU A 77 9.84 5.82 -21.11
CA GLU A 77 10.11 4.37 -21.24
C GLU A 77 9.12 3.52 -20.43
N LEU A 78 8.36 4.11 -19.52
CA LEU A 78 7.38 3.39 -18.69
C LEU A 78 5.94 3.59 -19.18
N THR A 79 5.70 4.66 -19.94
CA THR A 79 4.35 4.98 -20.44
C THR A 79 4.00 4.11 -21.65
N ASN A 80 2.79 3.55 -21.66
CA ASN A 80 2.22 2.75 -22.76
C ASN A 80 3.01 1.49 -23.17
N GLN A 81 3.87 0.95 -22.30
CA GLN A 81 4.63 -0.28 -22.58
C GLN A 81 3.82 -1.58 -22.33
N GLY A 82 2.58 -1.46 -21.88
CA GLY A 82 1.69 -2.58 -21.62
C GLY A 82 1.20 -2.68 -20.18
N PRO A 83 0.29 -3.62 -19.89
CA PRO A 83 -0.39 -3.72 -18.60
C PRO A 83 0.54 -3.99 -17.43
N GLN A 84 1.70 -4.62 -17.64
CA GLN A 84 2.70 -4.91 -16.60
C GLN A 84 3.45 -3.67 -16.11
N PHE A 85 3.44 -2.58 -16.90
CA PHE A 85 4.10 -1.31 -16.54
C PHE A 85 3.16 -0.28 -15.94
N THR A 86 1.90 -0.65 -15.66
CA THR A 86 0.96 0.27 -15.01
C THR A 86 1.25 0.39 -13.51
N PHE A 87 1.44 1.61 -13.02
CA PHE A 87 1.81 1.86 -11.62
C PHE A 87 1.24 3.17 -11.06
N SER A 88 0.64 4.04 -11.89
CA SER A 88 0.21 5.37 -11.47
C SER A 88 -1.22 5.38 -10.91
N GLN A 89 -1.60 6.50 -10.29
CA GLN A 89 -2.99 6.75 -9.89
C GLN A 89 -3.97 6.69 -11.06
N GLU A 90 -3.59 7.23 -12.22
CA GLU A 90 -4.42 7.17 -13.42
C GLU A 90 -4.67 5.70 -13.80
N ASP A 91 -3.61 4.90 -13.86
CA ASP A 91 -3.73 3.48 -14.18
C ASP A 91 -4.62 2.71 -13.20
N LEU A 92 -4.50 2.99 -11.90
CA LEU A 92 -5.36 2.38 -10.88
C LEU A 92 -6.84 2.68 -11.18
N LEU A 93 -7.17 3.93 -11.48
CA LEU A 93 -8.55 4.37 -11.67
C LEU A 93 -9.13 3.97 -13.03
N THR A 94 -8.33 3.98 -14.10
CA THR A 94 -8.82 3.70 -15.46
C THR A 94 -8.74 2.23 -15.83
N SER A 95 -7.74 1.50 -15.33
CA SER A 95 -7.44 0.13 -15.77
C SER A 95 -7.83 -0.90 -14.71
N ILE A 96 -7.51 -0.65 -13.44
CA ILE A 96 -7.73 -1.64 -12.37
C ILE A 96 -9.13 -1.53 -11.79
N LEU A 97 -9.55 -0.34 -11.35
CA LEU A 97 -10.82 -0.10 -10.67
C LEU A 97 -12.05 -0.64 -11.44
N PRO A 98 -12.15 -0.51 -12.78
CA PRO A 98 -13.28 -1.09 -13.52
C PRO A 98 -13.29 -2.62 -13.54
N SER A 99 -12.12 -3.24 -13.42
CA SER A 99 -11.92 -4.70 -13.45
C SER A 99 -11.91 -5.38 -12.08
N LEU A 100 -11.92 -4.59 -10.99
CA LEU A 100 -11.95 -5.13 -9.63
C LEU A 100 -13.20 -5.99 -9.39
N THR A 101 -12.97 -7.11 -8.74
CA THR A 101 -13.97 -8.09 -8.35
C THR A 101 -14.01 -8.24 -6.82
N GLU A 102 -15.06 -8.89 -6.32
CA GLU A 102 -15.28 -9.11 -4.90
C GLU A 102 -14.26 -10.03 -4.23
N ILE A 103 -13.46 -10.78 -5.02
CA ILE A 103 -12.41 -11.68 -4.52
C ILE A 103 -11.04 -11.00 -4.43
N ASP A 104 -10.88 -9.81 -5.01
CA ASP A 104 -9.64 -9.05 -4.98
C ASP A 104 -9.46 -8.34 -3.63
N THR A 105 -8.22 -8.26 -3.15
CA THR A 105 -7.85 -7.52 -1.93
C THR A 105 -7.13 -6.24 -2.29
N VAL A 106 -7.50 -5.12 -1.66
CA VAL A 106 -6.83 -3.81 -1.84
C VAL A 106 -6.29 -3.31 -0.50
N VAL A 107 -4.99 -3.02 -0.46
CA VAL A 107 -4.27 -2.55 0.73
C VAL A 107 -3.82 -1.12 0.52
N PHE A 108 -4.35 -0.19 1.32
CA PHE A 108 -4.01 1.23 1.27
C PHE A 108 -2.86 1.54 2.22
N ILE A 109 -1.80 2.18 1.74
CA ILE A 109 -0.59 2.49 2.51
C ILE A 109 -0.34 4.00 2.47
N PHE A 110 -0.54 4.68 3.59
CA PHE A 110 -0.47 6.15 3.64
C PHE A 110 -0.02 6.66 5.02
N THR A 111 0.30 7.95 5.08
CA THR A 111 0.60 8.69 6.30
C THR A 111 -0.56 9.64 6.64
N LEU A 112 -0.69 10.05 7.90
CA LEU A 112 -1.69 11.06 8.30
C LEU A 112 -1.37 12.48 7.78
N ASP A 113 -0.19 12.68 7.19
CA ASP A 113 0.21 13.93 6.54
C ASP A 113 -0.15 13.96 5.04
N ASP A 114 -0.58 12.83 4.47
CA ASP A 114 -1.04 12.76 3.08
C ASP A 114 -2.41 13.43 2.91
N ASN A 115 -2.83 13.59 1.64
CA ASN A 115 -4.17 14.10 1.32
C ASN A 115 -5.25 13.06 1.70
N LEU A 116 -5.71 13.13 2.95
CA LEU A 116 -6.70 12.20 3.50
C LEU A 116 -8.06 12.26 2.80
N MET A 117 -8.39 13.38 2.12
CA MET A 117 -9.58 13.48 1.30
C MET A 117 -9.46 12.63 0.03
N GLU A 118 -8.28 12.66 -0.62
CA GLU A 118 -8.00 11.80 -1.78
C GLU A 118 -8.00 10.32 -1.38
N VAL A 119 -7.35 9.97 -0.26
CA VAL A 119 -7.41 8.61 0.30
C VAL A 119 -8.87 8.19 0.49
N GLN A 120 -9.69 9.03 1.12
CA GLN A 120 -11.09 8.73 1.35
C GLN A 120 -11.84 8.47 0.03
N THR A 121 -11.67 9.34 -0.97
CA THR A 121 -12.35 9.22 -2.26
C THR A 121 -11.99 7.93 -2.99
N ILE A 122 -10.71 7.55 -3.02
CA ILE A 122 -10.28 6.31 -3.69
C ILE A 122 -10.80 5.08 -2.94
N VAL A 123 -10.76 5.09 -1.61
CA VAL A 123 -11.28 3.99 -0.78
C VAL A 123 -12.78 3.79 -1.00
N GLU A 124 -13.54 4.88 -1.07
CA GLU A 124 -14.99 4.82 -1.34
C GLU A 124 -15.27 4.18 -2.70
N GLN A 125 -14.54 4.55 -3.76
CA GLN A 125 -14.67 3.94 -5.08
C GLN A 125 -14.32 2.45 -5.10
N VAL A 126 -13.23 2.06 -4.43
CA VAL A 126 -12.83 0.64 -4.33
C VAL A 126 -13.85 -0.19 -3.55
N LYS A 127 -14.47 0.40 -2.52
CA LYS A 127 -15.47 -0.25 -1.68
C LYS A 127 -16.76 -0.59 -2.43
N GLU A 128 -17.03 0.08 -3.55
CA GLU A 128 -18.13 -0.29 -4.46
C GLU A 128 -17.86 -1.60 -5.22
N LYS A 129 -16.59 -2.02 -5.31
CA LYS A 129 -16.14 -3.20 -6.06
C LYS A 129 -15.80 -4.39 -5.18
N THR A 130 -15.11 -4.15 -4.07
CA THR A 130 -14.68 -5.20 -3.13
C THR A 130 -14.84 -4.78 -1.68
N SER A 131 -15.17 -5.75 -0.83
CA SER A 131 -15.20 -5.57 0.63
C SER A 131 -13.86 -5.89 1.30
N HIS A 132 -12.92 -6.50 0.57
CA HIS A 132 -11.61 -6.90 1.06
C HIS A 132 -10.63 -5.72 1.01
N ILE A 133 -10.93 -4.70 1.81
CA ILE A 133 -10.11 -3.50 1.95
C ILE A 133 -9.42 -3.49 3.31
N GLN A 134 -8.12 -3.21 3.31
CA GLN A 134 -7.36 -2.93 4.53
C GLN A 134 -6.50 -1.69 4.37
N ALA A 135 -6.07 -1.13 5.50
CA ALA A 135 -5.15 0.00 5.51
C ALA A 135 -3.98 -0.20 6.46
N LEU A 136 -2.83 0.27 6.02
CA LEU A 136 -1.64 0.54 6.80
C LEU A 136 -1.46 2.06 6.88
N ALA A 137 -1.78 2.64 8.03
CA ALA A 137 -1.69 4.07 8.27
C ALA A 137 -0.53 4.38 9.21
N HIS A 138 0.35 5.27 8.77
CA HIS A 138 1.45 5.79 9.56
C HIS A 138 1.09 7.15 10.14
N SER A 139 1.39 7.35 11.41
CA SER A 139 1.09 8.58 12.15
C SER A 139 2.29 8.99 12.98
N THR A 140 2.46 10.28 13.17
CA THR A 140 3.40 10.82 14.17
C THR A 140 2.65 11.02 15.49
N MET A 141 3.35 10.86 16.63
CA MET A 141 2.74 11.04 17.95
C MET A 141 1.97 12.37 18.04
N GLY A 142 0.73 12.30 18.52
CA GLY A 142 -0.19 13.44 18.59
C GLY A 142 -1.20 13.51 17.45
N GLN A 143 -0.93 12.84 16.32
CA GLN A 143 -1.90 12.73 15.23
C GLN A 143 -2.91 11.61 15.49
N THR A 144 -4.14 11.81 15.02
CA THR A 144 -5.19 10.80 15.12
C THR A 144 -5.89 10.64 13.78
N LEU A 145 -6.17 9.39 13.41
CA LEU A 145 -6.89 9.11 12.17
C LEU A 145 -8.32 9.66 12.25
N PRO A 146 -8.78 10.43 11.24
CA PRO A 146 -10.15 10.91 11.19
C PRO A 146 -11.19 9.79 11.31
N ILE A 147 -12.27 10.06 12.06
CA ILE A 147 -13.36 9.09 12.31
C ILE A 147 -13.96 8.58 11.00
N ARG A 148 -14.05 9.42 9.96
CA ARG A 148 -14.58 9.04 8.64
C ARG A 148 -13.76 7.91 8.02
N LEU A 149 -12.44 8.07 7.92
CA LEU A 149 -11.53 7.03 7.43
C LEU A 149 -11.55 5.78 8.31
N LYS A 150 -11.61 5.96 9.62
CA LYS A 150 -11.67 4.85 10.58
C LYS A 150 -12.92 3.95 10.38
N LYS A 151 -14.03 4.51 9.91
CA LYS A 151 -15.26 3.78 9.58
C LYS A 151 -15.21 3.07 8.22
N LEU A 152 -14.34 3.53 7.31
CA LEU A 152 -14.24 2.94 5.98
C LEU A 152 -13.52 1.59 6.02
N PHE A 153 -12.50 1.47 6.85
CA PHE A 153 -11.68 0.26 6.96
C PHE A 153 -12.18 -0.70 8.05
N PRO A 154 -12.50 -1.96 7.72
CA PRO A 154 -12.87 -2.97 8.71
C PRO A 154 -11.70 -3.33 9.64
N SER A 155 -10.48 -3.27 9.12
CA SER A 155 -9.25 -3.42 9.89
C SER A 155 -8.20 -2.43 9.43
N ILE A 156 -7.57 -1.74 10.38
CA ILE A 156 -6.49 -0.81 10.12
C ILE A 156 -5.28 -1.11 11.01
N ILE A 157 -4.13 -1.25 10.36
CA ILE A 157 -2.82 -1.31 10.98
C ILE A 157 -2.35 0.13 11.16
N SER A 158 -2.49 0.64 12.39
CA SER A 158 -2.05 2.00 12.72
C SER A 158 -0.69 1.91 13.40
N ILE A 159 0.33 2.50 12.77
CA ILE A 159 1.68 2.57 13.32
C ILE A 159 1.94 4.03 13.71
N THR A 160 2.20 4.25 15.00
CA THR A 160 2.49 5.58 15.53
C THR A 160 3.97 5.71 15.86
N TRP A 161 4.61 6.68 15.22
CA TRP A 161 6.03 6.96 15.36
C TRP A 161 6.24 8.05 16.41
N PRO A 162 7.19 7.87 17.34
CA PRO A 162 7.60 8.94 18.21
C PRO A 162 8.14 10.11 17.38
N LEU A 163 7.89 11.35 17.82
CA LEU A 163 8.54 12.53 17.25
C LEU A 163 10.06 12.32 17.32
N LEU A 164 10.70 12.25 16.16
CA LEU A 164 12.15 12.20 16.05
C LEU A 164 12.65 13.64 16.02
N PHE A 165 13.18 14.13 17.14
CA PHE A 165 13.87 15.42 17.23
C PHE A 165 15.29 15.32 16.64
N PHE A 166 15.44 14.72 15.47
CA PHE A 166 16.69 14.78 14.73
C PHE A 166 16.56 15.91 13.73
N GLU A 167 17.32 16.99 13.94
CA GLU A 167 17.49 18.04 12.97
C GLU A 167 17.88 17.38 11.63
N TYR A 168 17.00 17.52 10.63
CA TYR A 168 17.15 17.10 9.24
C TYR A 168 16.93 15.61 8.87
N GLU A 169 17.49 14.61 9.58
CA GLU A 169 17.44 13.20 9.12
C GLU A 169 16.24 12.36 9.61
N GLY A 170 15.50 12.84 10.62
CA GLY A 170 14.40 12.08 11.23
C GLY A 170 13.27 11.70 10.27
N ASN A 171 12.95 12.61 9.33
CA ASN A 171 11.87 12.42 8.35
C ASN A 171 12.20 11.34 7.31
N PHE A 172 13.49 11.18 6.94
CA PHE A 172 13.93 10.19 5.96
C PHE A 172 14.01 8.77 6.55
N ILE A 173 14.55 8.65 7.78
CA ILE A 173 14.64 7.35 8.49
C ILE A 173 13.25 6.79 8.81
N GLN A 174 12.29 7.66 9.14
CA GLN A 174 10.90 7.26 9.35
C GLN A 174 10.26 6.69 8.07
N ARG A 175 10.57 7.28 6.90
CA ARG A 175 10.06 6.83 5.59
C ARG A 175 10.65 5.51 5.10
N LEU A 176 11.92 5.21 5.42
CA LEU A 176 12.58 3.95 5.03
C LEU A 176 12.13 2.74 5.89
N GLY A 177 11.57 2.98 7.08
CA GLY A 177 11.06 1.92 7.97
C GLY A 177 9.78 1.22 7.48
N PHE A 178 9.21 1.64 6.35
CA PHE A 178 7.89 1.23 5.85
C PHE A 178 7.90 0.06 4.86
N SER A 179 9.06 -0.44 4.45
CA SER A 179 9.21 -1.65 3.63
C SER A 179 8.63 -2.87 4.37
N MET A 180 7.41 -3.28 4.03
CA MET A 180 6.67 -4.26 4.84
C MET A 180 6.58 -5.65 4.22
N LEU A 181 6.31 -5.81 2.92
CA LEU A 181 5.77 -7.08 2.44
C LEU A 181 6.80 -8.17 2.02
N PRO A 182 7.98 -7.89 1.42
CA PRO A 182 8.91 -8.98 1.10
C PRO A 182 9.51 -9.60 2.37
N ARG A 183 9.68 -8.74 3.40
CA ARG A 183 10.12 -9.14 4.74
C ARG A 183 9.04 -9.90 5.52
N LEU A 184 7.77 -9.81 5.13
CA LEU A 184 6.68 -10.54 5.75
C LEU A 184 6.47 -11.92 5.13
N PHE A 185 6.60 -12.06 3.80
CA PHE A 185 6.54 -13.38 3.15
C PHE A 185 7.81 -14.21 3.35
N ALA A 186 9.00 -13.58 3.47
CA ALA A 186 10.24 -14.32 3.72
C ALA A 186 10.39 -14.86 5.16
N ASN A 187 9.55 -14.41 6.10
CA ASN A 187 9.59 -14.80 7.52
C ASN A 187 8.36 -15.63 7.96
N SER A 188 7.50 -16.05 7.03
CA SER A 188 6.33 -16.92 7.28
C SER A 188 6.59 -18.36 6.86
#